data_AF-A0A969I7N1-F1
#
_entry.id   AF-A0A969I7N1-F1
#
_cell.length_a   1.000
_cell.length_b   1.000
_cell.length_c   1.000
_cell.angle_alpha   90.00
_cell.angle_beta   90.00
_cell.angle_gamma   90.00
#
_symmetry.space_group_name_H-M   'P 1'
#
loop_
_entity.id
_entity.type
_entity.pdbx_description
1 polymer ?
#
loop_
_entity_poly.entity_id
_entity_poly.type
_entity_poly.pdbx_seq_one_letter_code
_entity_poly.pdbx_strand_id
1 'polypeptide(L)' 'MYEALRAWRRDRAAEQHVPPYVIFHDATLSAIARERPGSTDALAKVSGVGQSKLKRYGAEVLKIVRET' A
#
# COMPACT_ATOMS: atom_id res chain seq x y z
N MET A 1 7.11 7.91 5.92
CA MET A 1 6.72 6.67 5.21
C MET A 1 5.37 6.12 5.68
N TYR A 2 5.26 5.55 6.88
CA TYR A 2 4.01 4.91 7.34
C TYR A 2 2.81 5.87 7.35
N GLU A 3 3.00 7.11 7.79
CA GLU A 3 1.95 8.14 7.76
C GLU A 3 1.52 8.52 6.33
N ALA A 4 2.47 8.59 5.39
CA ALA A 4 2.18 8.85 3.98
C ALA A 4 1.34 7.72 3.37
N LEU A 5 1.69 6.46 3.64
CA LEU A 5 0.90 5.29 3.24
C LEU A 5 -0.50 5.29 3.90
N ARG A 6 -0.59 5.70 5.17
CA ARG A 6 -1.86 5.79 5.90
C ARG A 6 -2.75 6.91 5.33
N ALA A 7 -2.18 8.05 4.95
CA ALA A 7 -2.88 9.15 4.31
C ALA A 7 -3.40 8.72 2.93
N TRP A 8 -2.51 8.21 2.07
CA TRP A 8 -2.89 7.68 0.76
C TRP A 8 -4.00 6.63 0.84
N ARG A 9 -3.91 5.69 1.80
CA ARG A 9 -4.94 4.67 2.00
C ARG A 9 -6.30 5.29 2.32
N ARG A 10 -6.33 6.30 3.19
CA ARG A 10 -7.57 7.01 3.55
C ARG A 10 -8.19 7.66 2.31
N ASP A 11 -7.38 8.30 1.49
CA ASP A 11 -7.85 9.00 0.29
C ASP A 11 -8.43 8.02 -0.74
N ARG A 12 -7.72 6.91 -1.02
CA ARG A 12 -8.22 5.84 -1.91
C ARG A 12 -9.49 5.17 -1.39
N ALA A 13 -9.62 4.99 -0.07
CA ALA A 13 -10.82 4.45 0.55
C ALA A 13 -12.01 5.41 0.41
N ALA A 14 -11.78 6.71 0.64
CA ALA A 14 -12.79 7.74 0.46
C ALA A 14 -13.30 7.80 -0.99
N GLU A 15 -12.40 7.79 -1.97
CA GLU A 15 -12.75 7.78 -3.40
C GLU A 15 -13.60 6.56 -3.80
N GLN A 16 -13.31 5.40 -3.21
CA GLN A 16 -14.05 4.16 -3.47
C GLN A 16 -15.25 3.96 -2.56
N HIS A 17 -15.53 4.89 -1.64
CA HIS A 17 -16.60 4.80 -0.65
C HIS A 17 -16.55 3.50 0.17
N VAL A 18 -15.33 3.03 0.47
CA VAL A 18 -15.09 1.82 1.27
C VAL A 18 -14.29 2.15 2.52
N PRO A 19 -14.40 1.34 3.59
CA PRO A 19 -13.53 1.50 4.75
C PRO A 19 -12.04 1.32 4.40
N PRO A 20 -11.10 2.05 5.05
CA PRO A 20 -9.66 1.97 4.76
C PRO A 20 -9.05 0.57 4.82
N TYR A 21 -9.53 -0.28 5.74
CA TYR A 21 -9.03 -1.65 5.88
C TYR A 21 -9.26 -2.52 4.64
N VAL A 22 -10.23 -2.17 3.79
CA VAL A 22 -10.50 -2.86 2.52
C VAL A 22 -9.34 -2.68 1.54
N ILE A 23 -8.75 -1.48 1.52
CA ILE A 23 -7.58 -1.16 0.69
C ILE A 23 -6.37 -1.94 1.23
N PHE A 24 -5.94 -1.65 2.46
CA PHE A 24 -4.90 -2.40 3.17
C PHE A 24 -5.12 -2.36 4.68
N HIS A 25 -4.80 -3.45 5.36
CA HIS A 25 -4.72 -3.46 6.82
C HIS A 25 -3.49 -2.71 7.31
N ASP A 26 -3.53 -2.25 8.56
CA ASP A 26 -2.39 -1.56 9.20
C ASP A 26 -1.13 -2.44 9.21
N ALA A 27 -1.29 -3.75 9.41
CA ALA A 27 -0.20 -4.72 9.35
C ALA A 27 0.52 -4.71 7.99
N THR A 28 -0.23 -4.63 6.88
CA THR A 28 0.35 -4.54 5.53
C THR A 28 1.04 -3.20 5.31
N LEU A 29 0.45 -2.08 5.74
CA LEU A 29 1.12 -0.77 5.63
C LEU A 29 2.43 -0.73 6.43
N SER A 30 2.43 -1.33 7.62
CA SER A 30 3.62 -1.45 8.48
C SER A 30 4.69 -2.31 7.81
N ALA A 31 4.31 -3.45 7.23
CA ALA A 31 5.21 -4.32 6.48
C ALA A 31 5.82 -3.60 5.27
N ILE A 32 5.02 -2.89 4.46
CA ILE A 32 5.51 -2.08 3.34
C ILE A 32 6.50 -1.01 3.83
N ALA A 33 6.17 -0.31 4.91
CA ALA A 33 7.03 0.74 5.46
C ALA A 33 8.37 0.20 5.98
N ARG A 34 8.37 -1.03 6.52
CA ARG A 34 9.58 -1.73 7.02
C ARG A 34 10.43 -2.32 5.90
N GLU A 35 9.79 -3.00 4.95
CA GLU A 35 10.46 -3.73 3.86
C GLU A 35 10.90 -2.81 2.71
N ARG A 36 10.24 -1.65 2.55
CA ARG A 36 10.53 -0.63 1.53
C ARG A 36 10.71 -1.25 0.12
N PRO A 37 9.69 -1.94 -0.41
CA PRO A 37 9.80 -2.62 -1.68
C PRO A 37 10.11 -1.64 -2.82
N GLY A 38 11.18 -1.89 -3.56
CA GLY A 38 11.59 -1.05 -4.70
C GLY A 38 10.96 -1.44 -6.04
N SER A 39 10.27 -2.58 -6.10
CA SER A 39 9.67 -3.13 -7.32
C SER A 39 8.34 -3.82 -7.04
N THR A 40 7.56 -4.03 -8.09
CA THR A 40 6.27 -4.75 -8.03
C THR A 40 6.46 -6.17 -7.48
N ASP A 41 7.52 -6.87 -7.88
CA ASP A 41 7.86 -8.19 -7.34
C ASP A 41 8.21 -8.19 -5.85
N ALA A 42 8.93 -7.16 -5.40
CA ALA A 42 9.22 -7.00 -3.97
C ALA A 42 7.93 -6.71 -3.19
N LEU A 43 7.06 -5.85 -3.73
CA LEU A 43 5.77 -5.52 -3.12
C LEU A 43 4.82 -6.73 -3.09
N ALA A 44 4.88 -7.61 -4.08
CA ALA A 44 4.11 -8.86 -4.13
C ALA A 44 4.47 -9.85 -3.01
N LYS A 45 5.68 -9.76 -2.46
CA LYS A 45 6.15 -10.61 -1.36
C LYS A 45 5.71 -10.11 0.01
N VAL A 46 5.22 -8.86 0.10
CA VAL A 46 4.78 -8.27 1.36
C VAL A 46 3.48 -8.91 1.82
N SER A 47 3.43 -9.30 3.10
CA SER A 47 2.26 -9.95 3.68
C SER A 47 0.99 -9.09 3.60
N GLY A 48 -0.07 -9.65 3.03
CA GLY A 48 -1.36 -8.98 2.81
C GLY A 48 -1.47 -8.21 1.49
N VAL A 49 -0.45 -8.25 0.64
CA VAL A 49 -0.52 -7.76 -0.75
C VAL A 49 -0.85 -8.92 -1.69
N GLY A 50 -2.14 -9.08 -2.02
CA GLY A 50 -2.57 -10.01 -3.06
C GLY A 50 -2.40 -9.45 -4.47
N GLN A 51 -2.40 -10.33 -5.49
CA GLN A 51 -2.27 -9.98 -6.91
C GLN A 51 -3.25 -8.88 -7.38
N SER A 52 -4.51 -8.93 -6.91
CA SER A 52 -5.51 -7.90 -7.23
C SER A 52 -5.13 -6.51 -6.69
N LYS A 53 -4.68 -6.45 -5.43
CA LYS A 53 -4.24 -5.20 -4.79
C LYS A 53 -2.96 -4.67 -5.42
N LEU A 54 -2.04 -5.57 -5.77
CA LEU A 54 -0.80 -5.24 -6.47
C LEU A 54 -1.08 -4.60 -7.83
N LYS A 55 -1.99 -5.19 -8.63
CA LYS A 55 -2.38 -4.64 -9.92
C LYS A 55 -3.07 -3.27 -9.80
N ARG A 56 -3.88 -3.09 -8.75
CA ARG A 56 -4.68 -1.86 -8.57
C ARG A 56 -3.90 -0.71 -7.92
N TYR A 57 -3.05 -1.02 -6.95
CA TYR A 57 -2.41 -0.02 -6.09
C TYR A 57 -0.88 -0.05 -6.11
N GLY A 58 -0.28 -1.07 -6.73
CA GLY A 58 1.16 -1.30 -6.65
C GLY A 58 1.99 -0.13 -7.16
N ALA A 59 1.59 0.47 -8.28
CA ALA A 59 2.30 1.63 -8.84
C ALA A 59 2.28 2.84 -7.89
N GLU A 60 1.14 3.13 -7.26
CA GLU A 60 1.00 4.26 -6.33
C GLU A 60 1.77 4.03 -5.03
N VAL A 61 1.67 2.82 -4.47
CA VAL A 61 2.42 2.44 -3.27
C VAL A 61 3.92 2.53 -3.53
N LEU A 62 4.41 2.00 -4.65
CA LEU A 62 5.83 2.07 -5.02
C LEU A 62 6.29 3.51 -5.22
N LYS A 63 5.43 4.39 -5.74
CA LYS A 63 5.73 5.81 -5.85
C LYS A 63 5.93 6.44 -4.46
N ILE A 64 5.00 6.22 -3.53
CA ILE A 64 5.12 6.71 -2.15
C ILE A 64 6.39 6.19 -1.49
N VAL A 65 6.71 4.91 -1.71
CA VAL A 65 7.93 4.28 -1.16
C VAL A 65 9.22 4.90 -1.73
N ARG A 66 9.19 5.42 -2.96
CA ARG A 66 10.34 6.10 -3.58
C ARG A 66 10.48 7.56 -3.17
N GLU A 67 9.36 8.22 -2.85
CA GLU A 67 9.30 9.64 -2.50
C GLU A 67 9.53 9.91 -1.01
N THR A 68 9.63 8.87 -0.16
CA THR A 68 9.78 9.00 1.30
C THR A 68 10.89 8.13 1.90
#